data_AF-A0A849UQQ1-F1
#
_entry.id   AF-A0A849UQQ1-F1
#
_cell.length_a   1.000
_cell.length_b   1.000
_cell.length_c   1.000
_cell.angle_alpha   90.00
_cell.angle_beta   90.00
_cell.angle_gamma   90.00
#
_symmetry.space_group_name_H-M   'P 1'
#
loop_
_entity.id
_entity.type
_entity.pdbx_description
1 polymer ?
#
loop_
_entity_poly.entity_id
_entity_poly.type
_entity_poly.pdbx_seq_one_letter_code
_entity_poly.pdbx_strand_id
1 'polypeptide(L)'
;MPVSKSIFNGAREQVLAQRKSWVETAQASIPPLYEKEYAPVALVSAVRDSKGFQGWRMDKAGTPADYYQQVRKEGDSAILDFGTHLVGTLRLSFSDNGRHIDAPVKLRLVLGEMPAEVGEDVLLPCDTKLSRSWYQEEIVHVDVIPGVFELPRRYAFRYLRIDVLTVSGYSGEFRIDGVTCKAVTSGDEAAVAALPSSLSQELKDIDAVALRTLRNCMQTVLEDGPKRDRRLWLGDFYLQAQANHASFRNNQLIKRCLYLLGGLCSEQGIAATNCYENPEPAGSGLCALDYVALYIPTLRDYCEASGDWESARELWPLILVQIEKLLSVVDADGIFRDPEGKGIWVFVDWHTKLNKEVSFLGILIFALEAAAELADRLGEKTASAFFTGEAERLRGAARKHLFDSAAGLFISGPDRQISWSSQAWMVLSKTVTGAEAQAVMRRAMDLPSAIRPAGPYLYHYIVEALFRCGLRDEAEKLICNYWGDMVRRGADCFWEVYDPADDFLSPYNSHQLNSYCHAWSCTPTYFIRNYLV
;
A
#
# COMPACT_ATOMS: atom_id res chain seq x y z
N MET A 1 -38.63 14.97 -0.93
CA MET A 1 -38.56 16.06 -1.93
C MET A 1 -38.06 15.46 -3.25
N PRO A 2 -38.68 15.74 -4.41
CA PRO A 2 -38.35 15.08 -5.68
C PRO A 2 -37.33 15.84 -6.56
N VAL A 3 -36.55 16.78 -6.01
CA VAL A 3 -35.67 17.66 -6.81
C VAL A 3 -34.33 16.98 -7.21
N SER A 4 -33.97 15.79 -6.71
CA SER A 4 -32.54 15.53 -6.52
C SER A 4 -31.82 14.53 -7.43
N LYS A 5 -32.48 13.89 -8.41
CA LYS A 5 -31.81 12.95 -9.32
C LYS A 5 -31.32 13.56 -10.64
N SER A 6 -31.75 14.78 -10.98
CA SER A 6 -31.37 15.39 -12.27
C SER A 6 -29.88 15.69 -12.38
N ILE A 7 -29.16 15.83 -11.26
CA ILE A 7 -27.71 16.07 -11.27
C ILE A 7 -26.92 14.90 -11.85
N PHE A 8 -27.48 13.68 -11.86
CA PHE A 8 -26.82 12.48 -12.40
C PHE A 8 -27.11 12.27 -13.90
N ASN A 9 -28.08 13.00 -14.46
CA ASN A 9 -28.51 12.82 -15.85
C ASN A 9 -27.35 13.11 -16.82
N GLY A 10 -27.08 12.18 -17.73
CA GLY A 10 -26.03 12.35 -18.74
C GLY A 10 -24.61 12.05 -18.23
N ALA A 11 -24.40 11.89 -16.92
CA ALA A 11 -23.06 11.76 -16.34
C ALA A 11 -22.38 10.46 -16.81
N ARG A 12 -23.13 9.35 -16.86
CA ARG A 12 -22.62 8.06 -17.36
C ARG A 12 -22.24 8.15 -18.83
N GLU A 13 -23.07 8.75 -19.70
CA GLU A 13 -22.72 8.91 -21.11
C GLU A 13 -21.45 9.76 -21.28
N GLN A 14 -21.30 10.82 -20.48
CA GLN A 14 -20.09 11.65 -20.49
C GLN A 14 -18.84 10.87 -20.05
N VAL A 15 -18.94 10.04 -19.01
CA VAL A 15 -17.84 9.16 -18.56
C VAL A 15 -17.42 8.20 -19.66
N LEU A 16 -18.38 7.50 -20.27
CA LEU A 16 -18.10 6.51 -21.32
C LEU A 16 -17.46 7.16 -22.56
N ALA A 17 -17.88 8.37 -22.91
CA ALA A 17 -17.31 9.13 -24.03
C ALA A 17 -15.86 9.59 -23.77
N GLN A 18 -15.48 9.84 -22.51
CA GLN A 18 -14.17 10.40 -22.14
C GLN A 18 -13.11 9.37 -21.73
N ARG A 19 -13.47 8.09 -21.58
CA ARG A 19 -12.52 7.04 -21.15
C ARG A 19 -11.20 7.05 -21.89
N LYS A 20 -11.27 7.07 -23.22
CA LYS A 20 -10.10 6.98 -24.09
C LYS A 20 -9.17 8.18 -23.85
N SER A 21 -9.72 9.40 -23.84
CA SER A 21 -8.93 10.60 -23.56
C SER A 21 -8.34 10.60 -22.15
N TRP A 22 -9.04 10.05 -21.16
CA TRP A 22 -8.49 9.94 -19.80
C TRP A 22 -7.33 8.95 -19.72
N VAL A 23 -7.40 7.80 -20.41
CA VAL A 23 -6.27 6.88 -20.53
C VAL A 23 -5.10 7.56 -21.25
N GLU A 24 -5.35 8.33 -22.30
CA GLU A 24 -4.32 9.12 -22.99
C GLU A 24 -3.65 10.14 -22.06
N THR A 25 -4.43 10.89 -21.27
CA THR A 25 -3.91 11.80 -20.23
C THR A 25 -3.08 11.05 -19.18
N ALA A 26 -3.53 9.86 -18.76
CA ALA A 26 -2.78 9.03 -17.84
C ALA A 26 -1.42 8.60 -18.44
N GLN A 27 -1.40 8.17 -19.70
CA GLN A 27 -0.16 7.80 -20.42
C GLN A 27 0.79 8.99 -20.58
N ALA A 28 0.27 10.17 -20.92
CA ALA A 28 1.07 11.39 -21.00
C ALA A 28 1.62 11.84 -19.64
N SER A 29 1.02 11.38 -18.54
CA SER A 29 1.41 11.72 -17.17
C SER A 29 2.37 10.70 -16.53
N ILE A 30 2.96 9.77 -17.29
CA ILE A 30 4.01 8.87 -16.76
C ILE A 30 5.20 9.71 -16.27
N PRO A 31 5.60 9.61 -14.99
CA PRO A 31 6.79 10.31 -14.52
C PRO A 31 8.07 9.60 -14.99
N PRO A 32 9.20 10.31 -15.09
CA PRO A 32 10.49 9.65 -15.25
C PRO A 32 10.83 8.80 -14.02
N LEU A 33 11.61 7.75 -14.22
CA LEU A 33 12.21 6.97 -13.13
C LEU A 33 13.65 7.43 -12.89
N TYR A 34 13.98 7.71 -11.65
CA TYR A 34 15.33 7.92 -11.18
C TYR A 34 16.02 6.57 -10.98
N GLU A 35 17.24 6.46 -11.49
CA GLU A 35 18.04 5.24 -11.39
C GLU A 35 19.26 5.47 -10.49
N LYS A 36 19.57 4.51 -9.62
CA LYS A 36 20.78 4.53 -8.80
C LYS A 36 21.32 3.12 -8.61
N GLU A 37 22.63 2.96 -8.80
CA GLU A 37 23.30 1.68 -8.60
C GLU A 37 23.66 1.47 -7.12
N TYR A 38 23.40 0.27 -6.62
CA TYR A 38 23.71 -0.18 -5.26
C TYR A 38 24.53 -1.46 -5.32
N ALA A 39 25.53 -1.57 -4.45
CA ALA A 39 26.29 -2.80 -4.22
C ALA A 39 25.92 -3.37 -2.84
N PRO A 40 26.07 -4.68 -2.62
CA PRO A 40 25.90 -5.26 -1.29
C PRO A 40 26.91 -4.66 -0.30
N VAL A 41 26.53 -4.60 0.97
CA VAL A 41 27.36 -4.03 2.05
C VAL A 41 27.94 -5.09 2.97
N ALA A 42 27.38 -6.30 2.99
CA ALA A 42 27.84 -7.40 3.83
C ALA A 42 27.62 -8.77 3.18
N LEU A 43 28.48 -9.71 3.56
CA LEU A 43 28.22 -11.15 3.41
C LEU A 43 27.63 -11.64 4.73
N VAL A 44 26.50 -12.35 4.68
CA VAL A 44 25.74 -12.76 5.87
C VAL A 44 25.39 -14.25 5.83
N SER A 45 24.98 -14.79 6.98
CA SER A 45 24.43 -16.13 7.12
C SER A 45 23.08 -16.06 7.83
N ALA A 46 22.08 -16.72 7.26
CA ALA A 46 20.76 -16.84 7.88
C ALA A 46 20.80 -17.91 8.98
N VAL A 47 20.44 -17.54 10.21
CA VAL A 47 20.46 -18.41 11.38
C VAL A 47 19.07 -18.45 12.00
N ARG A 48 18.60 -19.65 12.36
CA ARG A 48 17.34 -19.82 13.10
C ARG A 48 17.48 -19.22 14.50
N ASP A 49 16.57 -18.33 14.86
CA ASP A 49 16.54 -17.64 16.15
C ASP A 49 15.08 -17.39 16.56
N SER A 50 14.62 -18.03 17.63
CA SER A 50 13.24 -17.89 18.12
C SER A 50 12.89 -16.49 18.61
N LYS A 51 13.89 -15.61 18.81
CA LYS A 51 13.67 -14.20 19.18
C LYS A 51 13.70 -13.27 17.96
N GLY A 52 14.21 -13.75 16.82
CA GLY A 52 14.19 -13.01 15.57
C GLY A 52 12.80 -13.00 14.97
N PHE A 53 12.45 -11.92 14.27
CA PHE A 53 11.20 -11.84 13.54
C PHE A 53 11.10 -13.03 12.56
N GLN A 54 9.99 -13.75 12.60
CA GLN A 54 9.76 -14.97 11.82
C GLN A 54 10.77 -16.09 12.07
N GLY A 55 11.43 -16.08 13.22
CA GLY A 55 12.36 -17.14 13.62
C GLY A 55 13.74 -17.04 12.96
N TRP A 56 14.12 -15.87 12.45
CA TRP A 56 15.36 -15.68 11.69
C TRP A 56 16.16 -14.46 12.15
N ARG A 57 17.49 -14.62 12.12
CA ARG A 57 18.47 -13.55 12.30
C ARG A 57 19.55 -13.67 11.23
N MET A 58 20.09 -12.53 10.81
CA MET A 58 21.22 -12.46 9.88
C MET A 58 22.51 -12.18 10.63
N ASP A 59 23.43 -13.15 10.60
CA ASP A 59 24.76 -13.01 11.18
C ASP A 59 25.76 -12.50 10.14
N LYS A 60 26.62 -11.56 10.54
CA LYS A 60 27.73 -11.10 9.70
C LYS A 60 28.72 -12.24 9.50
N ALA A 61 28.90 -12.66 8.25
CA ALA A 61 29.83 -13.72 7.86
C ALA A 61 31.11 -13.16 7.20
N GLY A 62 31.05 -11.93 6.66
CA GLY A 62 32.21 -11.27 6.05
C GLY A 62 31.83 -9.99 5.31
N THR A 63 32.67 -9.61 4.37
CA THR A 63 32.45 -8.50 3.44
C THR A 63 32.12 -9.01 2.03
N PRO A 64 31.51 -8.19 1.17
CA PRO A 64 31.34 -8.54 -0.24
C PRO A 64 32.67 -8.84 -0.95
N ALA A 65 33.76 -8.16 -0.56
CA ALA A 65 35.08 -8.42 -1.13
C ALA A 65 35.58 -9.85 -0.81
N ASP A 66 35.29 -10.37 0.39
CA ASP A 66 35.60 -11.76 0.74
C ASP A 66 34.83 -12.73 -0.16
N TYR A 67 33.58 -12.41 -0.50
CA TYR A 67 32.79 -13.18 -1.45
C TYR A 67 33.37 -13.11 -2.87
N TYR A 68 33.81 -11.94 -3.33
CA TYR A 68 34.31 -11.73 -4.69
C TYR A 68 35.65 -12.37 -4.99
N GLN A 69 36.50 -12.56 -3.96
CA GLN A 69 37.82 -13.17 -4.13
C GLN A 69 37.77 -14.71 -4.18
N GLN A 70 36.69 -15.31 -3.69
CA GLN A 70 36.53 -16.76 -3.60
C GLN A 70 36.17 -17.37 -4.96
N VAL A 71 36.87 -18.45 -5.29
CA VAL A 71 36.49 -19.35 -6.37
C VAL A 71 35.23 -20.12 -5.97
N ARG A 72 34.32 -20.23 -6.92
CA ARG A 72 33.01 -20.88 -6.78
C ARG A 72 32.99 -22.23 -7.45
N LYS A 73 32.43 -23.21 -6.76
CA LYS A 73 32.22 -24.59 -7.22
C LYS A 73 30.77 -25.01 -7.01
N GLU A 74 30.39 -26.12 -7.63
CA GLU A 74 29.07 -26.74 -7.41
C GLU A 74 28.80 -26.98 -5.92
N GLY A 75 27.60 -26.61 -5.48
CA GLY A 75 27.15 -26.71 -4.10
C GLY A 75 27.50 -25.53 -3.20
N ASP A 76 28.31 -24.58 -3.65
CA ASP A 76 28.56 -23.35 -2.89
C ASP A 76 27.28 -22.49 -2.82
N SER A 77 27.06 -21.86 -1.66
CA SER A 77 25.96 -20.94 -1.40
C SER A 77 26.42 -19.75 -0.56
N ALA A 78 25.87 -18.58 -0.82
CA ALA A 78 26.14 -17.37 -0.05
C ALA A 78 24.93 -16.42 -0.05
N ILE A 79 24.84 -15.59 1.00
CA ILE A 79 23.82 -14.54 1.13
C ILE A 79 24.51 -13.18 1.22
N LEU A 80 24.16 -12.28 0.30
CA LEU A 80 24.60 -10.89 0.29
C LEU A 80 23.48 -9.99 0.85
N ASP A 81 23.83 -9.11 1.79
CA ASP A 81 22.94 -8.09 2.34
C ASP A 81 23.24 -6.73 1.67
N PHE A 82 22.24 -6.12 1.05
CA PHE A 82 22.32 -4.79 0.46
C PHE A 82 22.19 -3.65 1.49
N GLY A 83 21.89 -3.99 2.74
CA GLY A 83 21.80 -3.06 3.87
C GLY A 83 20.53 -2.21 3.90
N THR A 84 19.70 -2.31 2.86
CA THR A 84 18.43 -1.60 2.72
C THR A 84 17.54 -2.34 1.72
N HIS A 85 16.24 -2.04 1.74
CA HIS A 85 15.29 -2.53 0.75
C HIS A 85 15.41 -1.78 -0.58
N LEU A 86 15.54 -2.51 -1.69
CA LEU A 86 15.72 -2.01 -3.04
C LEU A 86 14.65 -2.53 -3.99
N VAL A 87 14.35 -1.77 -5.04
CA VAL A 87 13.46 -2.15 -6.14
C VAL A 87 14.19 -1.88 -7.45
N GLY A 88 14.50 -2.91 -8.23
CA GLY A 88 15.38 -2.74 -9.40
C GLY A 88 15.73 -4.01 -10.15
N THR A 89 16.68 -3.91 -11.08
CA THR A 89 17.25 -5.06 -11.81
C THR A 89 18.61 -5.45 -11.22
N LEU A 90 18.94 -6.74 -11.28
CA LEU A 90 20.18 -7.29 -10.72
C LEU A 90 21.21 -7.55 -11.83
N ARG A 91 22.47 -7.22 -11.55
CA ARG A 91 23.62 -7.42 -12.44
C ARG A 91 24.72 -8.18 -11.70
N LEU A 92 25.28 -9.20 -12.34
CA LEU A 92 26.40 -9.99 -11.84
C LEU A 92 27.57 -9.90 -12.83
N SER A 93 28.78 -9.74 -12.30
CA SER A 93 30.03 -9.78 -13.05
C SER A 93 30.82 -11.04 -12.70
N PHE A 94 31.46 -11.63 -13.69
CA PHE A 94 32.15 -12.91 -13.58
C PHE A 94 33.57 -12.81 -14.14
N SER A 95 34.51 -13.43 -13.43
CA SER A 95 35.85 -13.71 -13.93
C SER A 95 36.14 -15.20 -13.93
N ASP A 96 37.02 -15.62 -14.84
CA ASP A 96 37.61 -16.96 -14.80
C ASP A 96 38.84 -17.01 -13.87
N ASN A 97 39.34 -18.21 -13.63
CA ASN A 97 40.56 -18.45 -12.85
C ASN A 97 41.79 -18.69 -13.76
N GLY A 98 41.78 -18.20 -15.00
CA GLY A 98 42.81 -18.45 -16.00
C GLY A 98 42.61 -19.75 -16.81
N ARG A 99 41.54 -20.51 -16.55
CA ARG A 99 41.05 -21.57 -17.44
C ARG A 99 39.74 -21.12 -18.07
N HIS A 100 39.62 -21.26 -19.39
CA HIS A 100 38.36 -20.99 -20.07
C HIS A 100 37.28 -21.94 -19.57
N ILE A 101 36.14 -21.38 -19.17
CA ILE A 101 34.95 -22.13 -18.78
C ILE A 101 34.35 -22.74 -20.05
N ASP A 102 34.24 -24.07 -20.08
CA ASP A 102 33.85 -24.86 -21.26
C ASP A 102 32.37 -25.27 -21.27
N ALA A 103 31.61 -24.90 -20.24
CA ALA A 103 30.16 -25.12 -20.16
C ALA A 103 29.46 -24.00 -19.36
N PRO A 104 28.17 -23.75 -19.59
CA PRO A 104 27.43 -22.72 -18.84
C PRO A 104 27.43 -22.98 -17.34
N VAL A 105 27.51 -21.90 -16.56
CA VAL A 105 27.33 -21.96 -15.10
C VAL A 105 25.85 -21.84 -14.78
N LYS A 106 25.32 -22.81 -14.04
CA LYS A 106 23.93 -22.80 -13.60
C LYS A 106 23.83 -22.26 -12.17
N LEU A 107 23.09 -21.19 -11.98
CA LEU A 107 22.87 -20.55 -10.67
C LEU A 107 21.39 -20.58 -10.30
N ARG A 108 21.11 -20.70 -9.00
CA ARG A 108 19.82 -20.34 -8.41
C ARG A 108 19.99 -19.05 -7.63
N LEU A 109 19.16 -18.07 -7.93
CA LEU A 109 19.13 -16.79 -7.24
C LEU A 109 17.82 -16.68 -6.47
N VAL A 110 17.87 -16.38 -5.18
CA VAL A 110 16.69 -16.15 -4.35
C VAL A 110 16.79 -14.75 -3.75
N LEU A 111 15.77 -13.92 -4.01
CA LEU A 111 15.73 -12.53 -3.60
C LEU A 111 14.63 -12.33 -2.56
N GLY A 112 15.01 -11.93 -1.34
CA GLY A 112 14.09 -11.76 -0.22
C GLY A 112 14.06 -10.34 0.33
N GLU A 113 12.87 -9.87 0.70
CA GLU A 113 12.72 -8.64 1.49
C GLU A 113 13.13 -8.92 2.94
N MET A 114 12.82 -10.13 3.45
CA MET A 114 13.08 -10.56 4.83
C MET A 114 14.06 -11.75 4.93
N PRO A 115 14.72 -11.94 6.08
CA PRO A 115 15.61 -13.09 6.30
C PRO A 115 14.95 -14.45 6.06
N ALA A 116 13.67 -14.58 6.40
CA ALA A 116 12.91 -15.83 6.22
C ALA A 116 12.81 -16.27 4.76
N GLU A 117 12.80 -15.34 3.79
CA GLU A 117 12.65 -15.65 2.37
C GLU A 117 13.93 -16.23 1.73
N VAL A 118 15.09 -15.98 2.33
CA VAL A 118 16.40 -16.49 1.83
C VAL A 118 17.02 -17.56 2.74
N GLY A 119 16.63 -17.59 4.01
CA GLY A 119 17.07 -18.60 4.99
C GLY A 119 16.32 -19.92 4.85
N GLU A 120 15.07 -19.88 4.39
CA GLU A 120 14.31 -21.08 4.11
C GLU A 120 14.71 -21.66 2.75
N ASP A 121 14.89 -22.97 2.67
CA ASP A 121 14.96 -23.66 1.37
C ASP A 121 13.54 -23.68 0.79
N VAL A 122 13.14 -22.58 0.15
CA VAL A 122 11.77 -22.41 -0.34
C VAL A 122 11.53 -23.40 -1.48
N LEU A 123 10.70 -24.40 -1.20
CA LEU A 123 9.57 -24.89 -2.01
C LEU A 123 8.80 -25.91 -1.14
N LEU A 124 8.50 -25.56 0.13
CA LEU A 124 7.56 -26.38 0.89
C LEU A 124 6.19 -26.26 0.22
N PRO A 125 5.47 -27.38 -0.01
CA PRO A 125 4.10 -27.33 -0.52
C PRO A 125 3.23 -26.64 0.53
N CYS A 126 3.03 -25.33 0.38
CA CYS A 126 2.08 -24.56 1.16
C CYS A 126 0.79 -24.38 0.34
N ASP A 127 -0.33 -24.60 1.00
CA ASP A 127 -1.67 -24.29 0.50
C ASP A 127 -1.85 -22.77 0.48
N THR A 128 -1.29 -22.10 -0.54
CA THR A 128 -1.31 -20.63 -0.66
C THR A 128 -2.53 -20.17 -1.47
N LYS A 129 -3.13 -19.06 -1.04
CA LYS A 129 -4.21 -18.41 -1.80
C LYS A 129 -3.71 -17.60 -3.00
N LEU A 130 -2.43 -17.26 -3.01
CA LEU A 130 -1.77 -16.53 -4.10
C LEU A 130 -0.87 -17.44 -4.92
N SER A 131 -0.57 -17.02 -6.14
CA SER A 131 0.38 -17.74 -7.00
C SER A 131 1.79 -17.72 -6.39
N ARG A 132 2.42 -18.89 -6.36
CA ARG A 132 3.82 -19.06 -5.94
C ARG A 132 4.81 -18.36 -6.90
N SER A 133 4.37 -17.95 -8.09
CA SER A 133 5.21 -17.18 -9.03
C SER A 133 5.61 -15.79 -8.50
N TRP A 134 5.03 -15.34 -7.38
CA TRP A 134 5.46 -14.12 -6.69
C TRP A 134 6.71 -14.30 -5.84
N TYR A 135 7.09 -15.54 -5.50
CA TYR A 135 8.43 -15.79 -4.97
C TYR A 135 9.46 -15.36 -6.01
N GLN A 136 10.46 -14.59 -5.57
CA GLN A 136 11.48 -14.06 -6.45
C GLN A 136 12.66 -15.02 -6.47
N GLU A 137 12.51 -16.04 -7.31
CA GLU A 137 13.52 -17.05 -7.57
C GLU A 137 13.82 -17.10 -9.07
N GLU A 138 15.09 -17.28 -9.40
CA GLU A 138 15.55 -17.51 -10.75
C GLU A 138 16.47 -18.72 -10.81
N ILE A 139 16.34 -19.50 -11.88
CA ILE A 139 17.35 -20.48 -12.29
C ILE A 139 17.90 -20.01 -13.62
N VAL A 140 19.17 -19.58 -13.61
CA VAL A 140 19.83 -18.97 -14.78
C VAL A 140 20.99 -19.81 -15.26
N HIS A 141 21.24 -19.77 -16.57
CA HIS A 141 22.42 -20.34 -17.21
C HIS A 141 23.26 -19.17 -17.73
N VAL A 142 24.50 -19.07 -17.25
CA VAL A 142 25.46 -18.04 -17.67
C VAL A 142 26.41 -18.69 -18.68
N ASP A 143 26.20 -18.41 -19.96
CA ASP A 143 26.93 -19.06 -21.06
C ASP A 143 28.33 -18.48 -21.28
N VAL A 144 28.55 -17.20 -20.93
CA VAL A 144 29.79 -16.47 -21.26
C VAL A 144 30.47 -15.99 -19.98
N ILE A 145 31.66 -16.55 -19.70
CA ILE A 145 32.55 -16.15 -18.60
C ILE A 145 33.98 -16.03 -19.16
N PRO A 146 34.72 -14.95 -18.88
CA PRO A 146 34.34 -13.78 -18.08
C PRO A 146 33.29 -12.91 -18.78
N GLY A 147 32.50 -12.17 -18.00
CA GLY A 147 31.43 -11.37 -18.57
C GLY A 147 30.49 -10.76 -17.53
N VAL A 148 29.42 -10.15 -18.03
CA VAL A 148 28.37 -9.52 -17.24
C VAL A 148 27.05 -10.20 -17.60
N PHE A 149 26.28 -10.56 -16.57
CA PHE A 149 24.94 -11.10 -16.70
C PHE A 149 23.93 -10.16 -16.04
N GLU A 150 22.97 -9.66 -16.80
CA GLU A 150 21.90 -8.79 -16.32
C GLU A 150 20.58 -9.52 -16.34
N LEU A 151 19.85 -9.50 -15.22
CA LEU A 151 18.54 -10.11 -15.13
C LEU A 151 17.46 -9.17 -15.69
N PRO A 152 16.55 -9.68 -16.55
CA PRO A 152 15.56 -8.84 -17.22
C PRO A 152 14.38 -8.45 -16.32
N ARG A 153 14.11 -9.20 -15.25
CA ARG A 153 13.00 -8.92 -14.33
C ARG A 153 13.39 -7.84 -13.31
N ARG A 154 12.41 -7.02 -12.92
CA ARG A 154 12.49 -6.15 -11.74
C ARG A 154 12.19 -6.97 -10.48
N TYR A 155 12.98 -6.78 -9.43
CA TYR A 155 12.84 -7.41 -8.12
C TYR A 155 12.68 -6.36 -7.01
N ALA A 156 12.12 -6.77 -5.88
CA ALA A 156 12.07 -6.00 -4.65
C ALA A 156 12.66 -6.82 -3.49
N PHE A 157 13.79 -6.39 -2.92
CA PHE A 157 14.56 -7.22 -2.00
C PHE A 157 15.55 -6.41 -1.17
N ARG A 158 16.07 -7.04 -0.11
CA ARG A 158 17.27 -6.61 0.62
C ARG A 158 18.37 -7.67 0.54
N TYR A 159 17.97 -8.94 0.61
CA TYR A 159 18.89 -10.07 0.62
C TYR A 159 18.90 -10.79 -0.72
N LEU A 160 20.08 -11.20 -1.15
CA LEU A 160 20.28 -12.05 -2.32
C LEU A 160 21.03 -13.31 -1.90
N ARG A 161 20.39 -14.47 -2.02
CA ARG A 161 21.05 -15.77 -1.94
C ARG A 161 21.45 -16.23 -3.34
N ILE A 162 22.69 -16.69 -3.48
CA ILE A 162 23.23 -17.25 -4.71
C ILE A 162 23.68 -18.67 -4.41
N ASP A 163 23.04 -19.66 -5.06
CA ASP A 163 23.45 -21.05 -5.01
C ASP A 163 24.05 -21.46 -6.36
N VAL A 164 25.24 -22.06 -6.33
CA VAL A 164 25.91 -22.60 -7.51
C VAL A 164 25.41 -24.03 -7.74
N LEU A 165 24.49 -24.19 -8.69
CA LEU A 165 23.83 -25.48 -8.94
C LEU A 165 24.68 -26.44 -9.77
N THR A 166 25.39 -25.93 -10.77
CA THR A 166 26.19 -26.76 -11.68
C THR A 166 27.30 -25.95 -12.34
N VAL A 167 28.49 -26.54 -12.40
CA VAL A 167 29.65 -26.06 -13.15
C VAL A 167 30.33 -27.25 -13.85
N SER A 168 31.13 -27.01 -14.89
CA SER A 168 31.86 -28.07 -15.59
C SER A 168 32.84 -28.81 -14.66
N GLY A 169 32.81 -30.14 -14.56
CA GLY A 169 33.82 -30.86 -13.78
C GLY A 169 35.27 -30.70 -14.30
N TYR A 170 35.46 -30.24 -15.55
CA TYR A 170 36.76 -30.11 -16.19
C TYR A 170 37.39 -28.71 -16.06
N SER A 171 36.57 -27.66 -16.13
CA SER A 171 36.98 -26.24 -16.04
C SER A 171 36.40 -25.49 -14.83
N GLY A 172 35.54 -26.15 -14.03
CA GLY A 172 34.47 -25.61 -13.17
C GLY A 172 34.82 -24.81 -11.94
N GLU A 173 35.64 -23.79 -12.13
CA GLU A 173 35.97 -22.84 -11.10
C GLU A 173 35.92 -21.44 -11.70
N PHE A 174 35.01 -20.61 -11.18
CA PHE A 174 34.83 -19.23 -11.63
C PHE A 174 34.70 -18.32 -10.40
N ARG A 175 34.75 -17.00 -10.59
CA ARG A 175 34.41 -16.03 -9.55
C ARG A 175 33.20 -15.22 -9.97
N ILE A 176 32.38 -14.86 -9.00
CA ILE A 176 31.46 -13.74 -9.10
C ILE A 176 32.19 -12.58 -8.47
N ASP A 177 32.66 -11.62 -9.27
CA ASP A 177 33.54 -10.53 -8.81
C ASP A 177 32.82 -9.18 -8.69
N GLY A 178 31.54 -9.13 -9.02
CA GLY A 178 30.70 -7.97 -8.80
C GLY A 178 29.22 -8.35 -8.76
N VAL A 179 28.49 -7.73 -7.85
CA VAL A 179 27.03 -7.81 -7.77
C VAL A 179 26.50 -6.40 -7.54
N THR A 180 25.60 -5.93 -8.40
CA THR A 180 24.95 -4.63 -8.24
C THR A 180 23.45 -4.71 -8.53
N CYS A 181 22.69 -3.80 -7.93
CA CYS A 181 21.29 -3.56 -8.23
C CYS A 181 21.12 -2.15 -8.80
N LYS A 182 20.52 -2.05 -9.99
CA LYS A 182 20.07 -0.77 -10.55
C LYS A 182 18.67 -0.48 -10.01
N ALA A 183 18.61 0.24 -8.89
CA ALA A 183 17.35 0.57 -8.22
C ALA A 183 16.63 1.72 -8.93
N VAL A 184 15.29 1.66 -8.98
CA VAL A 184 14.42 2.59 -9.71
C VAL A 184 13.27 3.10 -8.83
N THR A 185 12.89 4.38 -9.01
CA THR A 185 11.73 5.01 -8.35
C THR A 185 11.33 6.29 -9.09
N SER A 186 10.07 6.73 -8.97
CA SER A 186 9.63 8.08 -9.34
C SER A 186 9.58 9.07 -8.16
N GLY A 187 9.97 8.64 -6.95
CA GLY A 187 10.08 9.48 -5.76
C GLY A 187 11.42 10.21 -5.69
N ASP A 188 11.41 11.54 -5.86
CA ASP A 188 12.60 12.39 -5.71
C ASP A 188 12.89 12.67 -4.23
N GLU A 189 13.91 12.01 -3.68
CA GLU A 189 14.35 12.22 -2.29
C GLU A 189 14.75 13.67 -2.00
N ALA A 190 15.22 14.43 -3.02
CA ALA A 190 15.61 15.82 -2.83
C ALA A 190 14.40 16.75 -2.57
N ALA A 191 13.19 16.32 -2.91
CA ALA A 191 11.96 17.07 -2.66
C ALA A 191 11.47 16.95 -1.20
N VAL A 192 11.99 15.99 -0.42
CA VAL A 192 11.50 15.72 0.94
C VAL A 192 12.12 16.70 1.93
N ALA A 193 11.27 17.49 2.60
CA ALA A 193 11.71 18.42 3.63
C ALA A 193 12.28 17.68 4.86
N ALA A 194 13.37 18.21 5.42
CA ALA A 194 13.95 17.70 6.66
C ALA A 194 13.00 17.91 7.84
N LEU A 195 12.95 16.92 8.75
CA LEU A 195 12.22 17.02 10.00
C LEU A 195 12.94 17.95 11.00
N PRO A 196 12.21 18.70 11.85
CA PRO A 196 12.79 19.51 12.92
C PRO A 196 13.70 18.70 13.86
N SER A 197 14.75 19.35 14.36
CA SER A 197 15.64 18.73 15.34
C SER A 197 14.94 18.38 16.65
N SER A 198 13.86 19.08 17.00
CA SER A 198 13.04 18.88 18.22
C SER A 198 12.25 17.57 18.25
N LEU A 199 11.99 16.93 17.11
CA LEU A 199 11.30 15.63 17.09
C LEU A 199 12.17 14.54 17.71
N SER A 200 11.52 13.59 18.39
CA SER A 200 12.19 12.43 18.99
C SER A 200 12.88 11.59 17.91
N GLN A 201 13.93 10.85 18.31
CA GLN A 201 14.64 9.98 17.37
C GLN A 201 13.73 8.85 16.86
N GLU A 202 12.87 8.30 17.73
CA GLU A 202 11.92 7.25 17.35
C GLU A 202 10.96 7.71 16.23
N LEU A 203 10.42 8.93 16.31
CA LEU A 203 9.56 9.46 15.24
C LEU A 203 10.34 9.71 13.95
N LYS A 204 11.60 10.16 14.04
CA LYS A 204 12.48 10.31 12.85
C LYS A 204 12.78 8.97 12.19
N ASP A 205 13.00 7.92 12.97
CA ASP A 205 13.25 6.57 12.45
C ASP A 205 11.98 6.00 11.79
N ILE A 206 10.81 6.20 12.40
CA ILE A 206 9.51 5.84 11.82
C ILE A 206 9.27 6.58 10.49
N ASP A 207 9.52 7.89 10.43
CA ASP A 207 9.38 8.68 9.20
C ASP A 207 10.35 8.19 8.10
N ALA A 208 11.60 7.88 8.44
CA ALA A 208 12.58 7.37 7.47
C ALA A 208 12.14 6.03 6.84
N VAL A 209 11.60 5.11 7.64
CA VAL A 209 11.05 3.84 7.14
C VAL A 209 9.79 4.07 6.31
N ALA A 210 8.90 4.97 6.72
CA ALA A 210 7.73 5.37 5.93
C ALA A 210 8.13 5.94 4.56
N LEU A 211 9.06 6.89 4.51
CA LEU A 211 9.54 7.48 3.27
C LEU A 211 10.14 6.44 2.33
N ARG A 212 10.95 5.51 2.85
CA ARG A 212 11.53 4.42 2.05
C ARG A 212 10.46 3.50 1.47
N THR A 213 9.44 3.20 2.27
CA THR A 213 8.29 2.39 1.85
C THR A 213 7.58 3.05 0.67
N LEU A 214 7.19 4.33 0.81
CA LEU A 214 6.52 5.07 -0.24
C LEU A 214 7.39 5.19 -1.49
N ARG A 215 8.66 5.58 -1.35
CA ARG A 215 9.63 5.71 -2.45
C ARG A 215 9.70 4.43 -3.28
N ASN A 216 9.80 3.28 -2.64
CA ASN A 216 9.97 2.01 -3.33
C ASN A 216 8.68 1.56 -4.06
N CYS A 217 7.52 2.00 -3.59
CA CYS A 217 6.22 1.81 -4.27
C CYS A 217 5.91 2.88 -5.34
N MET A 218 6.58 4.04 -5.32
CA MET A 218 6.48 5.06 -6.36
C MET A 218 7.24 4.63 -7.62
N GLN A 219 6.49 4.14 -8.61
CA GLN A 219 7.00 3.67 -9.90
C GLN A 219 6.32 4.45 -11.03
N THR A 220 5.94 3.80 -12.13
CA THR A 220 5.08 4.41 -13.17
C THR A 220 3.65 4.61 -12.68
N VAL A 221 3.22 3.86 -11.66
CA VAL A 221 2.05 4.12 -10.82
C VAL A 221 2.46 4.07 -9.35
N LEU A 222 1.54 4.39 -8.45
CA LEU A 222 1.67 4.09 -7.03
C LEU A 222 1.29 2.62 -6.83
N GLU A 223 2.31 1.75 -6.81
CA GLU A 223 2.12 0.32 -6.54
C GLU A 223 1.72 0.10 -5.07
N ASP A 224 0.91 -0.91 -4.80
CA ASP A 224 0.61 -1.38 -3.45
C ASP A 224 1.89 -1.89 -2.76
N GLY A 225 2.59 -2.82 -3.40
CA GLY A 225 3.89 -3.33 -3.00
C GLY A 225 4.75 -3.75 -4.21
N PRO A 226 6.08 -3.50 -4.19
CA PRO A 226 6.93 -3.64 -5.36
C PRO A 226 7.39 -5.09 -5.62
N LYS A 227 7.34 -5.96 -4.60
CA LYS A 227 7.43 -7.41 -4.78
C LYS A 227 6.14 -7.92 -5.41
N ARG A 228 5.01 -7.55 -4.78
CA ARG A 228 3.65 -7.98 -5.06
C ARG A 228 2.67 -6.94 -4.44
N ASP A 229 1.55 -6.63 -5.08
CA ASP A 229 1.07 -7.10 -6.38
C ASP A 229 1.66 -6.31 -7.57
N ARG A 230 2.49 -5.30 -7.31
CA ARG A 230 3.03 -4.35 -8.31
C ARG A 230 1.93 -3.59 -9.05
N ARG A 231 0.86 -3.25 -8.34
CA ARG A 231 -0.37 -2.73 -8.96
C ARG A 231 -0.90 -1.51 -8.24
N LEU A 232 -1.55 -0.65 -9.01
CA LEU A 232 -2.34 0.45 -8.47
C LEU A 232 -3.64 -0.11 -7.91
N TRP A 233 -3.83 -0.01 -6.59
CA TRP A 233 -5.09 -0.27 -5.89
C TRP A 233 -5.62 1.03 -5.29
N LEU A 234 -6.92 1.28 -5.39
CA LEU A 234 -7.51 2.58 -5.08
C LEU A 234 -7.52 2.90 -3.57
N GLY A 235 -7.72 1.91 -2.70
CA GLY A 235 -7.62 2.12 -1.25
C GLY A 235 -6.21 2.48 -0.81
N ASP A 236 -5.21 1.77 -1.34
CA ASP A 236 -3.80 2.08 -1.17
C ASP A 236 -3.45 3.46 -1.72
N PHE A 237 -3.97 3.77 -2.91
CA PHE A 237 -3.72 5.03 -3.61
C PHE A 237 -4.14 6.24 -2.75
N TYR A 238 -5.29 6.19 -2.07
CA TYR A 238 -5.72 7.28 -1.19
C TYR A 238 -4.68 7.59 -0.10
N LEU A 239 -4.20 6.56 0.60
CA LEU A 239 -3.20 6.69 1.68
C LEU A 239 -1.84 7.13 1.13
N GLN A 240 -1.44 6.57 -0.02
CA GLN A 240 -0.22 6.93 -0.71
C GLN A 240 -0.22 8.39 -1.18
N ALA A 241 -1.37 8.89 -1.66
CA ALA A 241 -1.53 10.28 -2.08
C ALA A 241 -1.32 11.23 -0.89
N GLN A 242 -1.92 10.96 0.26
CA GLN A 242 -1.71 11.74 1.49
C GLN A 242 -0.25 11.77 1.93
N ALA A 243 0.41 10.60 1.95
CA ALA A 243 1.82 10.49 2.28
C ALA A 243 2.69 11.24 1.27
N ASN A 244 2.40 11.15 -0.03
CA ASN A 244 3.09 11.89 -1.09
C ASN A 244 2.94 13.41 -0.93
N HIS A 245 1.75 13.93 -0.64
CA HIS A 245 1.52 15.37 -0.45
C HIS A 245 2.37 15.93 0.72
N ALA A 246 2.58 15.14 1.77
CA ALA A 246 3.42 15.50 2.90
C ALA A 246 4.94 15.34 2.63
N SER A 247 5.34 14.58 1.61
CA SER A 247 6.74 14.19 1.36
C SER A 247 7.24 14.54 -0.05
N PHE A 248 7.17 13.60 -1.00
CA PHE A 248 7.75 13.68 -2.34
C PHE A 248 7.05 14.68 -3.26
N ARG A 249 5.78 15.00 -3.00
CA ARG A 249 4.96 15.96 -3.77
C ARG A 249 4.97 15.69 -5.29
N ASN A 250 5.05 14.42 -5.70
CA ASN A 250 4.96 14.02 -7.10
C ASN A 250 3.49 14.05 -7.56
N ASN A 251 2.96 15.26 -7.77
CA ASN A 251 1.58 15.47 -8.17
C ASN A 251 1.30 14.92 -9.59
N GLN A 252 2.31 14.83 -10.45
CA GLN A 252 2.18 14.22 -11.78
C GLN A 252 1.80 12.73 -11.69
N LEU A 253 2.40 11.98 -10.76
CA LEU A 253 2.08 10.58 -10.51
C LEU A 253 0.64 10.41 -9.95
N ILE A 254 0.22 11.31 -9.05
CA ILE A 254 -1.18 11.30 -8.54
C ILE A 254 -2.16 11.54 -9.68
N LYS A 255 -1.89 12.53 -10.54
CA LYS A 255 -2.68 12.81 -11.74
C LYS A 255 -2.80 11.58 -12.62
N ARG A 256 -1.67 10.92 -12.94
CA ARG A 256 -1.67 9.68 -13.71
C ARG A 256 -2.60 8.63 -13.10
N CYS A 257 -2.49 8.39 -11.80
CA CYS A 257 -3.27 7.35 -11.12
C CYS A 257 -4.78 7.65 -11.12
N LEU A 258 -5.18 8.92 -10.88
CA LEU A 258 -6.58 9.35 -10.96
C LEU A 258 -7.15 9.08 -12.37
N TYR A 259 -6.50 9.62 -13.40
CA TYR A 259 -6.96 9.45 -14.78
C TYR A 259 -6.92 8.00 -15.26
N LEU A 260 -5.95 7.20 -14.81
CA LEU A 260 -5.87 5.79 -15.17
C LEU A 260 -7.07 5.02 -14.61
N LEU A 261 -7.37 5.15 -13.32
CA LEU A 261 -8.50 4.47 -12.69
C LEU A 261 -9.85 4.97 -13.22
N GLY A 262 -9.97 6.27 -13.50
CA GLY A 262 -11.16 6.86 -14.11
C GLY A 262 -11.35 6.41 -15.57
N GLY A 263 -10.30 6.40 -16.38
CA GLY A 263 -10.32 5.95 -17.77
C GLY A 263 -10.61 4.46 -17.93
N LEU A 264 -10.23 3.65 -16.94
CA LEU A 264 -10.47 2.21 -16.88
C LEU A 264 -11.77 1.82 -16.15
N CYS A 265 -12.71 2.76 -15.98
CA CYS A 265 -13.98 2.46 -15.33
C CYS A 265 -14.77 1.32 -16.02
N SER A 266 -15.69 0.67 -15.32
CA SER A 266 -16.56 -0.41 -15.85
C SER A 266 -17.68 0.14 -16.71
N GLU A 267 -18.34 -0.63 -17.59
CA GLU A 267 -19.47 -0.17 -18.44
C GLU A 267 -20.58 0.62 -17.73
N GLN A 268 -20.71 0.49 -16.40
CA GLN A 268 -21.62 1.27 -15.57
C GLN A 268 -21.07 2.65 -15.17
N GLY A 269 -19.87 3.00 -15.62
CA GLY A 269 -19.11 4.22 -15.26
C GLY A 269 -18.42 4.15 -13.90
N ILE A 270 -18.27 2.97 -13.29
CA ILE A 270 -17.65 2.82 -11.96
C ILE A 270 -16.14 2.78 -12.09
N ALA A 271 -15.43 3.66 -11.38
CA ALA A 271 -13.97 3.73 -11.43
C ALA A 271 -13.33 2.36 -11.15
N ALA A 272 -12.22 2.06 -11.83
CA ALA A 272 -11.47 0.84 -11.52
C ALA A 272 -10.96 0.91 -10.07
N THR A 273 -11.12 -0.17 -9.31
CA THR A 273 -10.57 -0.24 -7.94
C THR A 273 -9.14 -0.75 -7.91
N ASN A 274 -8.67 -1.30 -9.03
CA ASN A 274 -7.28 -1.56 -9.34
C ASN A 274 -7.09 -1.77 -10.85
N CYS A 275 -5.85 -1.70 -11.32
CA CYS A 275 -5.54 -1.90 -12.74
C CYS A 275 -4.19 -2.59 -12.98
N TYR A 276 -4.02 -3.06 -14.22
CA TYR A 276 -2.76 -3.49 -14.81
C TYR A 276 -2.30 -2.42 -15.80
N GLU A 277 -0.99 -2.20 -15.89
CA GLU A 277 -0.39 -1.30 -16.90
C GLU A 277 0.00 -2.03 -18.18
N ASN A 278 0.35 -3.32 -18.08
CA ASN A 278 0.97 -4.11 -19.14
C ASN A 278 0.12 -5.35 -19.49
N PRO A 279 0.15 -5.81 -20.76
CA PRO A 279 0.81 -5.18 -21.91
C PRO A 279 0.12 -3.89 -22.37
N GLU A 280 -1.12 -3.67 -21.95
CA GLU A 280 -1.88 -2.43 -22.13
C GLU A 280 -2.70 -2.15 -20.87
N PRO A 281 -3.06 -0.89 -20.59
CA PRO A 281 -3.88 -0.53 -19.44
C PRO A 281 -5.22 -1.28 -19.41
N ALA A 282 -5.49 -1.98 -18.30
CA ALA A 282 -6.75 -2.70 -18.11
C ALA A 282 -7.18 -2.71 -16.63
N GLY A 283 -8.47 -2.50 -16.36
CA GLY A 283 -9.04 -2.74 -15.03
C GLY A 283 -9.17 -4.25 -14.75
N SER A 284 -9.08 -4.68 -13.49
CA SER A 284 -9.25 -6.12 -13.18
C SER A 284 -10.68 -6.63 -13.23
N GLY A 285 -11.67 -5.73 -13.26
CA GLY A 285 -13.09 -6.08 -13.10
C GLY A 285 -13.54 -6.26 -11.64
N LEU A 286 -12.60 -6.23 -10.67
CA LEU A 286 -12.95 -6.20 -9.25
C LEU A 286 -13.45 -4.81 -8.83
N CYS A 287 -14.41 -4.77 -7.89
CA CYS A 287 -15.01 -3.54 -7.41
C CYS A 287 -15.29 -3.62 -5.90
N ALA A 288 -14.43 -2.99 -5.10
CA ALA A 288 -14.68 -2.69 -3.69
C ALA A 288 -15.36 -1.32 -3.58
N LEU A 289 -16.57 -1.25 -3.00
CA LEU A 289 -17.34 0.00 -2.95
C LEU A 289 -16.71 1.07 -2.06
N ASP A 290 -16.09 0.69 -0.97
CA ASP A 290 -15.34 1.61 -0.11
C ASP A 290 -14.16 2.23 -0.86
N TYR A 291 -13.49 1.48 -1.74
CA TYR A 291 -12.44 2.03 -2.58
C TYR A 291 -13.01 3.05 -3.58
N VAL A 292 -14.15 2.73 -4.21
CA VAL A 292 -14.87 3.67 -5.09
C VAL A 292 -15.20 4.97 -4.36
N ALA A 293 -15.64 4.89 -3.10
CA ALA A 293 -15.90 6.07 -2.27
C ALA A 293 -14.62 6.90 -2.01
N LEU A 294 -13.48 6.25 -1.78
CA LEU A 294 -12.19 6.92 -1.53
C LEU A 294 -11.60 7.63 -2.77
N TYR A 295 -12.07 7.34 -3.99
CA TYR A 295 -11.68 8.10 -5.18
C TYR A 295 -11.97 9.60 -5.03
N ILE A 296 -13.11 9.91 -4.41
CA ILE A 296 -13.66 11.27 -4.31
C ILE A 296 -12.78 12.17 -3.42
N PRO A 297 -12.47 11.81 -2.16
CA PRO A 297 -11.53 12.57 -1.36
C PRO A 297 -10.12 12.55 -1.97
N THR A 298 -9.70 11.50 -2.66
CA THR A 298 -8.39 11.49 -3.35
C THR A 298 -8.30 12.59 -4.41
N LEU A 299 -9.33 12.77 -5.23
CA LEU A 299 -9.39 13.85 -6.23
C LEU A 299 -9.40 15.23 -5.55
N ARG A 300 -10.18 15.39 -4.48
CA ARG A 300 -10.24 16.65 -3.71
C ARG A 300 -8.88 17.01 -3.12
N ASP A 301 -8.24 16.08 -2.43
CA ASP A 301 -6.92 16.27 -1.80
C ASP A 301 -5.86 16.59 -2.87
N TYR A 302 -5.90 15.90 -4.03
CA TYR A 302 -5.03 16.21 -5.17
C TYR A 302 -5.20 17.64 -5.67
N CYS A 303 -6.43 18.10 -5.88
CA CYS A 303 -6.70 19.45 -6.39
C CYS A 303 -6.28 20.53 -5.39
N GLU A 304 -6.42 20.28 -4.08
CA GLU A 304 -5.92 21.16 -3.04
C GLU A 304 -4.39 21.23 -3.02
N ALA A 305 -3.71 20.08 -3.12
CA ALA A 305 -2.26 20.00 -3.06
C ALA A 305 -1.55 20.50 -4.34
N SER A 306 -2.18 20.33 -5.50
CA SER A 306 -1.60 20.68 -6.81
C SER A 306 -2.09 22.02 -7.38
N GLY A 307 -3.28 22.47 -6.97
CA GLY A 307 -3.98 23.58 -7.62
C GLY A 307 -4.64 23.23 -8.96
N ASP A 308 -4.56 21.97 -9.41
CA ASP A 308 -5.12 21.50 -10.70
C ASP A 308 -6.63 21.22 -10.59
N TRP A 309 -7.42 22.30 -10.53
CA TRP A 309 -8.89 22.25 -10.53
C TRP A 309 -9.49 21.93 -11.90
N GLU A 310 -8.70 21.95 -12.97
CA GLU A 310 -9.15 21.50 -14.29
C GLU A 310 -9.36 20.00 -14.30
N SER A 311 -8.44 19.23 -13.68
CA SER A 311 -8.63 17.79 -13.52
C SER A 311 -9.92 17.43 -12.77
N ALA A 312 -10.30 18.21 -11.74
CA ALA A 312 -11.58 18.02 -11.07
C ALA A 312 -12.78 18.29 -11.99
N ARG A 313 -12.70 19.31 -12.86
CA ARG A 313 -13.74 19.62 -13.84
C ARG A 313 -13.89 18.50 -14.87
N GLU A 314 -12.78 17.99 -15.40
CA GLU A 314 -12.78 16.90 -16.38
C GLU A 314 -13.35 15.60 -15.77
N LEU A 315 -12.92 15.25 -14.55
CA LEU A 315 -13.35 14.03 -13.85
C LEU A 315 -14.69 14.20 -13.11
N TRP A 316 -15.32 15.38 -13.16
CA TRP A 316 -16.58 15.64 -12.44
C TRP A 316 -17.71 14.64 -12.76
N PRO A 317 -17.96 14.29 -14.04
CA PRO A 317 -18.99 13.29 -14.37
C PRO A 317 -18.74 11.94 -13.72
N LEU A 318 -17.47 11.56 -13.52
CA LEU A 318 -17.10 10.31 -12.83
C LEU A 318 -17.52 10.36 -11.35
N ILE A 319 -17.31 11.49 -10.67
CA ILE A 319 -17.72 11.68 -9.27
C ILE A 319 -19.23 11.51 -9.10
N LEU A 320 -20.02 12.10 -10.01
CA LEU A 320 -21.47 11.97 -10.01
C LEU A 320 -21.89 10.50 -10.11
N VAL A 321 -21.31 9.73 -11.04
CA VAL A 321 -21.60 8.31 -11.21
C VAL A 321 -21.20 7.48 -9.97
N GLN A 322 -20.07 7.81 -9.33
CA GLN A 322 -19.64 7.10 -8.13
C GLN A 322 -20.63 7.33 -6.98
N ILE A 323 -21.02 8.58 -6.73
CA ILE A 323 -21.99 8.91 -5.68
C ILE A 323 -23.35 8.25 -5.95
N GLU A 324 -23.85 8.28 -7.19
CA GLU A 324 -25.10 7.61 -7.54
C GLU A 324 -25.06 6.11 -7.19
N LYS A 325 -23.95 5.44 -7.54
CA LYS A 325 -23.75 4.03 -7.20
C LYS A 325 -23.67 3.78 -5.70
N LEU A 326 -22.95 4.61 -4.96
CA LEU A 326 -22.79 4.45 -3.52
C LEU A 326 -24.10 4.67 -2.75
N LEU A 327 -24.90 5.65 -3.17
CA LEU A 327 -26.24 5.87 -2.61
C LEU A 327 -27.21 4.73 -2.95
N SER A 328 -26.98 4.01 -4.07
CA SER A 328 -27.86 2.92 -4.50
C SER A 328 -27.85 1.70 -3.58
N VAL A 329 -26.84 1.57 -2.70
CA VAL A 329 -26.71 0.43 -1.77
C VAL A 329 -27.19 0.76 -0.36
N VAL A 330 -27.65 1.98 -0.14
CA VAL A 330 -28.26 2.43 1.11
C VAL A 330 -29.78 2.24 0.99
N ASP A 331 -30.39 1.70 2.04
CA ASP A 331 -31.84 1.48 2.08
C ASP A 331 -32.64 2.75 2.40
N ALA A 332 -33.97 2.59 2.48
CA ALA A 332 -34.89 3.67 2.79
C ALA A 332 -34.71 4.28 4.19
N ASP A 333 -34.12 3.54 5.13
CA ASP A 333 -33.79 4.03 6.48
C ASP A 333 -32.50 4.85 6.49
N GLY A 334 -31.77 4.88 5.37
CA GLY A 334 -30.46 5.54 5.28
C GLY A 334 -29.33 4.66 5.82
N ILE A 335 -29.50 3.34 5.85
CA ILE A 335 -28.51 2.40 6.36
C ILE A 335 -27.99 1.52 5.21
N PHE A 336 -26.69 1.27 5.23
CA PHE A 336 -26.11 0.20 4.44
C PHE A 336 -26.13 -1.08 5.28
N ARG A 337 -26.76 -2.13 4.75
CA ARG A 337 -26.80 -3.44 5.38
C ARG A 337 -25.82 -4.37 4.67
N ASP A 338 -24.87 -4.92 5.41
CA ASP A 338 -23.71 -5.62 4.85
C ASP A 338 -24.23 -6.80 4.01
N PRO A 339 -23.99 -6.79 2.70
CA PRO A 339 -24.63 -7.70 1.78
C PRO A 339 -23.89 -9.04 1.72
N GLU A 340 -23.26 -9.54 2.79
CA GLU A 340 -22.47 -10.78 2.80
C GLU A 340 -23.11 -11.88 1.91
N GLY A 341 -22.33 -12.37 0.94
CA GLY A 341 -22.78 -13.39 -0.01
C GLY A 341 -23.70 -12.91 -1.15
N LYS A 342 -23.97 -11.60 -1.28
CA LYS A 342 -24.89 -11.03 -2.31
C LYS A 342 -24.16 -10.26 -3.43
N GLY A 343 -22.87 -10.52 -3.63
CA GLY A 343 -22.12 -10.02 -4.81
C GLY A 343 -21.69 -8.55 -4.77
N ILE A 344 -21.77 -7.89 -3.61
CA ILE A 344 -21.19 -6.56 -3.38
C ILE A 344 -20.01 -6.74 -2.44
N TRP A 345 -18.84 -6.25 -2.84
CA TRP A 345 -17.63 -6.32 -2.03
C TRP A 345 -17.36 -4.97 -1.35
N VAL A 346 -17.11 -5.02 -0.04
CA VAL A 346 -16.63 -3.91 0.79
C VAL A 346 -15.39 -4.43 1.54
N PHE A 347 -14.26 -3.74 1.42
CA PHE A 347 -12.98 -4.18 2.00
C PHE A 347 -12.87 -3.79 3.47
N VAL A 348 -12.69 -2.51 3.79
CA VAL A 348 -12.42 -1.90 5.10
C VAL A 348 -11.15 -2.40 5.80
N ASP A 349 -11.01 -3.72 5.94
CA ASP A 349 -9.86 -4.36 6.59
C ASP A 349 -9.79 -5.86 6.26
N TRP A 350 -8.64 -6.48 6.48
CA TRP A 350 -8.44 -7.92 6.37
C TRP A 350 -9.08 -8.73 7.51
N HIS A 351 -9.66 -8.07 8.51
CA HIS A 351 -10.27 -8.75 9.65
C HIS A 351 -11.54 -9.51 9.25
N THR A 352 -11.46 -10.85 9.21
CA THR A 352 -12.56 -11.72 8.70
C THR A 352 -13.86 -11.65 9.50
N LYS A 353 -13.82 -11.23 10.76
CA LYS A 353 -15.03 -11.06 11.59
C LYS A 353 -15.56 -9.62 11.62
N LEU A 354 -14.93 -8.68 10.94
CA LEU A 354 -15.36 -7.28 10.99
C LEU A 354 -16.67 -7.13 10.21
N ASN A 355 -17.74 -6.71 10.89
CA ASN A 355 -18.95 -6.27 10.22
C ASN A 355 -18.77 -4.84 9.69
N LYS A 356 -19.13 -4.60 8.43
CA LYS A 356 -18.72 -3.40 7.70
C LYS A 356 -19.80 -2.34 7.58
N GLU A 357 -20.99 -2.56 8.16
CA GLU A 357 -22.14 -1.66 8.02
C GLU A 357 -21.84 -0.21 8.44
N VAL A 358 -21.43 -0.03 9.70
CA VAL A 358 -21.13 1.30 10.26
C VAL A 358 -19.93 1.93 9.54
N SER A 359 -18.88 1.14 9.31
CA SER A 359 -17.65 1.62 8.66
C SER A 359 -17.94 2.15 7.27
N PHE A 360 -18.65 1.38 6.43
CA PHE A 360 -19.01 1.81 5.08
C PHE A 360 -19.93 3.03 5.09
N LEU A 361 -20.90 3.10 5.99
CA LEU A 361 -21.76 4.28 6.09
C LEU A 361 -20.95 5.54 6.42
N GLY A 362 -19.96 5.44 7.31
CA GLY A 362 -19.03 6.53 7.61
C GLY A 362 -18.16 6.91 6.41
N ILE A 363 -17.64 5.93 5.67
CA ILE A 363 -16.88 6.15 4.42
C ILE A 363 -17.72 6.87 3.37
N LEU A 364 -19.00 6.50 3.23
CA LEU A 364 -19.92 7.14 2.30
C LEU A 364 -20.20 8.60 2.69
N ILE A 365 -20.46 8.87 3.97
CA ILE A 365 -20.65 10.24 4.45
C ILE A 365 -19.39 11.07 4.21
N PHE A 366 -18.21 10.50 4.49
CA PHE A 366 -16.91 11.14 4.22
C PHE A 366 -16.73 11.48 2.74
N ALA A 367 -17.10 10.57 1.84
CA ALA A 367 -17.05 10.81 0.40
C ALA A 367 -18.07 11.87 -0.07
N LEU A 368 -19.27 11.91 0.51
CA LEU A 368 -20.28 12.94 0.22
C LEU A 368 -19.82 14.34 0.64
N GLU A 369 -19.11 14.47 1.78
CA GLU A 369 -18.50 15.76 2.17
C GLU A 369 -17.46 16.21 1.14
N ALA A 370 -16.55 15.32 0.73
CA ALA A 370 -15.55 15.64 -0.29
C ALA A 370 -16.21 16.00 -1.64
N ALA A 371 -17.29 15.32 -2.02
CA ALA A 371 -18.06 15.64 -3.22
C ALA A 371 -18.72 17.02 -3.14
N ALA A 372 -19.24 17.41 -1.96
CA ALA A 372 -19.82 18.73 -1.75
C ALA A 372 -18.76 19.84 -1.87
N GLU A 373 -17.58 19.63 -1.29
CA GLU A 373 -16.45 20.57 -1.40
C GLU A 373 -15.96 20.72 -2.85
N LEU A 374 -15.84 19.62 -3.60
CA LEU A 374 -15.55 19.65 -5.03
C LEU A 374 -16.63 20.43 -5.79
N ALA A 375 -17.90 20.14 -5.54
CA ALA A 375 -19.03 20.80 -6.18
C ALA A 375 -18.99 22.32 -5.96
N ASP A 376 -18.76 22.76 -4.72
CA ASP A 376 -18.66 24.18 -4.36
C ASP A 376 -17.54 24.87 -5.13
N ARG A 377 -16.36 24.24 -5.21
CA ARG A 377 -15.20 24.78 -5.92
C ARG A 377 -15.39 24.83 -7.43
N LEU A 378 -16.15 23.90 -8.00
CA LEU A 378 -16.51 23.88 -9.42
C LEU A 378 -17.70 24.78 -9.77
N GLY A 379 -18.42 25.32 -8.78
CA GLY A 379 -19.61 26.15 -8.98
C GLY A 379 -20.90 25.34 -9.16
N GLU A 380 -20.88 24.04 -8.89
CA GLU A 380 -21.98 23.09 -9.03
C GLU A 380 -22.93 23.13 -7.82
N LYS A 381 -23.54 24.30 -7.59
CA LYS A 381 -24.31 24.61 -6.36
C LYS A 381 -25.43 23.61 -6.05
N THR A 382 -26.13 23.12 -7.07
CA THR A 382 -27.22 22.14 -6.88
C THR A 382 -26.68 20.80 -6.40
N ALA A 383 -25.54 20.35 -6.95
CA ALA A 383 -24.90 19.12 -6.52
C ALA A 383 -24.32 19.26 -5.11
N SER A 384 -23.67 20.39 -4.80
CA SER A 384 -23.17 20.70 -3.45
C SER A 384 -24.27 20.60 -2.39
N ALA A 385 -25.39 21.29 -2.61
CA ALA A 385 -26.53 21.28 -1.69
C ALA A 385 -27.12 19.88 -1.54
N PHE A 386 -27.18 19.08 -2.62
CA PHE A 386 -27.64 17.71 -2.57
C PHE A 386 -26.71 16.80 -1.75
N PHE A 387 -25.40 16.84 -2.02
CA PHE A 387 -24.43 16.00 -1.31
C PHE A 387 -24.36 16.35 0.18
N THR A 388 -24.40 17.64 0.51
CA THR A 388 -24.51 18.11 1.90
C THR A 388 -25.78 17.57 2.57
N GLY A 389 -26.92 17.65 1.88
CA GLY A 389 -28.20 17.16 2.40
C GLY A 389 -28.21 15.64 2.62
N GLU A 390 -27.63 14.86 1.71
CA GLU A 390 -27.50 13.41 1.89
C GLU A 390 -26.53 13.05 3.02
N ALA A 391 -25.40 13.75 3.16
CA ALA A 391 -24.49 13.55 4.28
C ALA A 391 -25.19 13.76 5.64
N GLU A 392 -25.96 14.84 5.78
CA GLU A 392 -26.75 15.12 6.99
C GLU A 392 -27.83 14.05 7.24
N ARG A 393 -28.53 13.61 6.18
CA ARG A 393 -29.53 12.55 6.28
C ARG A 393 -28.93 11.25 6.80
N LEU A 394 -27.79 10.85 6.25
CA LEU A 394 -27.10 9.61 6.64
C LEU A 394 -26.48 9.70 8.04
N ARG A 395 -25.96 10.86 8.46
CA ARG A 395 -25.56 11.11 9.85
C ARG A 395 -26.73 10.92 10.81
N GLY A 396 -27.88 11.51 10.48
CA GLY A 396 -29.10 11.35 11.27
C GLY A 396 -29.54 9.89 11.39
N ALA A 397 -29.48 9.14 10.27
CA ALA A 397 -29.77 7.71 10.26
C ALA A 397 -28.80 6.91 11.14
N ALA A 398 -27.48 7.15 11.02
CA ALA A 398 -26.47 6.50 11.85
C ALA A 398 -26.70 6.75 13.35
N ARG A 399 -26.95 8.01 13.74
CA ARG A 399 -27.23 8.36 15.15
C ARG A 399 -28.52 7.72 15.67
N LYS A 400 -29.55 7.59 14.83
CA LYS A 400 -30.84 7.03 15.23
C LYS A 400 -30.81 5.51 15.33
N HIS A 401 -30.13 4.83 14.41
CA HIS A 401 -30.26 3.39 14.22
C HIS A 401 -29.03 2.59 14.66
N LEU A 402 -27.85 3.20 14.65
CA LEU A 402 -26.58 2.50 14.90
C LEU A 402 -25.90 2.93 16.20
N PHE A 403 -26.27 4.08 16.78
CA PHE A 403 -25.72 4.52 18.06
C PHE A 403 -26.50 3.89 19.23
N ASP A 404 -25.79 3.18 20.10
CA ASP A 404 -26.36 2.65 21.33
C ASP A 404 -26.04 3.61 22.48
N SER A 405 -27.08 4.19 23.08
CA SER A 405 -26.91 5.19 24.15
C SER A 405 -26.44 4.58 25.47
N ALA A 406 -26.70 3.29 25.73
CA ALA A 406 -26.28 2.61 26.95
C ALA A 406 -24.78 2.27 26.89
N ALA A 407 -24.30 1.79 25.74
CA ALA A 407 -22.87 1.61 25.48
C ALA A 407 -22.15 2.96 25.24
N GLY A 408 -22.89 3.93 24.71
CA GLY A 408 -22.37 5.17 24.12
C GLY A 408 -21.34 4.89 23.03
N LEU A 409 -21.66 3.95 22.15
CA LEU A 409 -20.83 3.48 21.04
C LEU A 409 -21.72 3.13 19.83
N PHE A 410 -21.14 3.19 18.64
CA PHE A 410 -21.80 2.70 17.43
C PHE A 410 -21.66 1.20 17.31
N ILE A 411 -22.77 0.57 16.97
CA ILE A 411 -22.98 -0.87 16.90
C ILE A 411 -23.25 -1.26 15.45
N SER A 412 -22.52 -2.28 14.97
CA SER A 412 -22.56 -2.72 13.57
C SER A 412 -23.16 -4.13 13.44
N GLY A 413 -24.07 -4.30 12.49
CA GLY A 413 -24.63 -5.59 12.13
C GLY A 413 -25.60 -6.20 13.15
N PRO A 414 -26.20 -7.35 12.79
CA PRO A 414 -27.20 -8.04 13.62
C PRO A 414 -26.63 -8.53 14.96
N ASP A 415 -25.34 -8.87 15.00
CA ASP A 415 -24.64 -9.34 16.22
C ASP A 415 -24.25 -8.21 17.16
N ARG A 416 -24.62 -6.98 16.82
CA ARG A 416 -24.37 -5.78 17.62
C ARG A 416 -22.86 -5.60 17.93
N GLN A 417 -22.03 -5.77 16.90
CA GLN A 417 -20.59 -5.72 17.02
C GLN A 417 -20.08 -4.31 17.30
N ILE A 418 -19.11 -4.19 18.20
CA ILE A 418 -18.33 -2.97 18.41
C ILE A 418 -16.94 -3.19 17.80
N SER A 419 -16.49 -2.22 17.00
CA SER A 419 -15.15 -2.22 16.42
C SER A 419 -14.50 -0.84 16.51
N TRP A 420 -13.18 -0.79 16.46
CA TRP A 420 -12.41 0.45 16.34
C TRP A 420 -12.75 1.17 15.04
N SER A 421 -12.88 0.42 13.94
CA SER A 421 -13.25 0.92 12.62
C SER A 421 -14.56 1.69 12.64
N SER A 422 -15.60 1.11 13.25
CA SER A 422 -16.92 1.72 13.36
C SER A 422 -16.84 3.10 14.03
N GLN A 423 -16.07 3.23 15.12
CA GLN A 423 -15.98 4.50 15.83
C GLN A 423 -15.14 5.51 15.05
N ALA A 424 -13.99 5.09 14.52
CA ALA A 424 -13.11 5.95 13.74
C ALA A 424 -13.83 6.55 12.54
N TRP A 425 -14.59 5.75 11.78
CA TRP A 425 -15.34 6.26 10.63
C TRP A 425 -16.51 7.18 11.03
N MET A 426 -17.10 7.02 12.22
CA MET A 426 -18.11 7.97 12.73
C MET A 426 -17.49 9.31 13.16
N VAL A 427 -16.23 9.30 13.60
CA VAL A 427 -15.44 10.52 13.84
C VAL A 427 -15.03 11.18 12.51
N LEU A 428 -14.45 10.42 11.58
CA LEU A 428 -13.98 10.92 10.28
C LEU A 428 -15.10 11.52 9.44
N SER A 429 -16.30 10.92 9.49
CA SER A 429 -17.51 11.40 8.83
C SER A 429 -18.22 12.55 9.56
N LYS A 430 -17.67 13.01 10.70
CA LYS A 430 -18.25 14.05 11.58
C LYS A 430 -19.65 13.71 12.08
N THR A 431 -20.00 12.42 12.16
CA THR A 431 -21.26 11.97 12.77
C THR A 431 -21.25 12.21 14.29
N VAL A 432 -20.07 12.11 14.89
CA VAL A 432 -19.75 12.59 16.24
C VAL A 432 -18.55 13.53 16.18
N THR A 433 -18.51 14.53 17.05
CA THR A 433 -17.43 15.53 17.11
C THR A 433 -17.09 15.90 18.55
N GLY A 434 -15.98 16.64 18.74
CA GLY A 434 -15.57 17.16 20.05
C GLY A 434 -15.43 16.08 21.13
N ALA A 435 -15.96 16.35 22.32
CA ALA A 435 -15.86 15.43 23.47
C ALA A 435 -16.57 14.09 23.24
N GLU A 436 -17.66 14.05 22.46
CA GLU A 436 -18.35 12.80 22.11
C GLU A 436 -17.44 11.91 21.22
N ALA A 437 -16.79 12.50 20.22
CA ALA A 437 -15.81 11.81 19.37
C ALA A 437 -14.65 11.23 20.19
N GLN A 438 -14.09 12.01 21.12
CA GLN A 438 -13.03 11.53 22.02
C GLN A 438 -13.52 10.35 22.89
N ALA A 439 -14.74 10.43 23.40
CA ALA A 439 -15.30 9.40 24.26
C ALA A 439 -15.54 8.08 23.51
N VAL A 440 -16.08 8.11 22.29
CA VAL A 440 -16.31 6.87 21.52
C VAL A 440 -14.99 6.19 21.15
N MET A 441 -13.95 6.95 20.81
CA MET A 441 -12.63 6.40 20.49
C MET A 441 -12.01 5.72 21.70
N ARG A 442 -11.90 6.43 22.84
CA ARG A 442 -11.33 5.86 24.07
C ARG A 442 -12.10 4.63 24.55
N ARG A 443 -13.44 4.69 24.59
CA ARG A 443 -14.27 3.56 25.02
C ARG A 443 -14.07 2.32 24.15
N ALA A 444 -14.01 2.47 22.83
CA ALA A 444 -13.77 1.32 21.95
C ALA A 444 -12.35 0.77 22.07
N MET A 445 -11.35 1.64 22.26
CA MET A 445 -9.95 1.23 22.48
C MET A 445 -9.74 0.51 23.81
N ASP A 446 -10.45 0.93 24.86
CA ASP A 446 -10.41 0.33 26.20
C ASP A 446 -11.24 -0.95 26.32
N LEU A 447 -12.17 -1.21 25.39
CA LEU A 447 -13.04 -2.38 25.41
C LEU A 447 -12.34 -3.62 24.84
N PRO A 448 -12.03 -4.66 25.64
CA PRO A 448 -11.30 -5.83 25.15
C PRO A 448 -12.05 -6.65 24.09
N SER A 449 -13.39 -6.60 24.11
CA SER A 449 -14.23 -7.31 23.14
C SER A 449 -14.41 -6.56 21.81
N ALA A 450 -13.92 -5.32 21.68
CA ALA A 450 -14.02 -4.59 20.44
C ALA A 450 -13.09 -5.19 19.37
N ILE A 451 -13.60 -5.33 18.14
CA ILE A 451 -12.77 -5.75 17.00
C ILE A 451 -11.70 -4.69 16.72
N ARG A 452 -10.45 -5.14 16.68
CA ARG A 452 -9.26 -4.33 16.40
C ARG A 452 -8.87 -4.40 14.92
N PRO A 453 -8.10 -3.43 14.42
CA PRO A 453 -7.53 -3.51 13.08
C PRO A 453 -6.66 -4.77 12.90
N ALA A 454 -6.77 -5.42 11.75
CA ALA A 454 -5.94 -6.57 11.35
C ALA A 454 -4.62 -6.18 10.67
N GLY A 455 -4.48 -4.91 10.26
CA GLY A 455 -3.25 -4.43 9.65
C GLY A 455 -3.13 -2.92 9.58
N PRO A 456 -2.00 -2.41 9.07
CA PRO A 456 -1.67 -0.99 9.11
C PRO A 456 -2.65 -0.11 8.32
N TYR A 457 -3.28 -0.65 7.27
CA TYR A 457 -4.30 0.04 6.48
C TYR A 457 -5.41 0.63 7.35
N LEU A 458 -6.01 -0.19 8.23
CA LEU A 458 -7.07 0.31 9.10
C LEU A 458 -6.51 1.14 10.27
N TYR A 459 -5.30 0.83 10.76
CA TYR A 459 -4.64 1.67 11.78
C TYR A 459 -4.44 3.12 11.33
N HIS A 460 -4.19 3.37 10.05
CA HIS A 460 -4.14 4.74 9.50
C HIS A 460 -5.40 5.53 9.87
N TYR A 461 -6.59 4.99 9.59
CA TYR A 461 -7.86 5.68 9.88
C TYR A 461 -8.11 5.84 11.38
N ILE A 462 -7.62 4.92 12.21
CA ILE A 462 -7.69 5.07 13.68
C ILE A 462 -6.84 6.26 14.12
N VAL A 463 -5.59 6.35 13.64
CA VAL A 463 -4.68 7.46 13.95
C VAL A 463 -5.26 8.79 13.45
N GLU A 464 -5.80 8.81 12.24
CA GLU A 464 -6.43 10.01 11.69
C GLU A 464 -7.63 10.46 12.53
N ALA A 465 -8.51 9.54 12.93
CA ALA A 465 -9.64 9.86 13.80
C ALA A 465 -9.18 10.43 15.15
N LEU A 466 -8.13 9.86 15.75
CA LEU A 466 -7.54 10.37 17.00
C LEU A 466 -7.05 11.80 16.83
N PHE A 467 -6.27 12.10 15.78
CA PHE A 467 -5.84 13.48 15.51
C PHE A 467 -7.01 14.42 15.25
N ARG A 468 -7.99 14.03 14.42
CA ARG A 468 -9.15 14.87 14.08
C ARG A 468 -10.06 15.17 15.27
N CYS A 469 -10.12 14.29 16.28
CA CYS A 469 -10.86 14.55 17.52
C CYS A 469 -10.02 15.16 18.65
N GLY A 470 -8.74 15.49 18.40
CA GLY A 470 -7.86 16.16 19.35
C GLY A 470 -7.18 15.24 20.37
N LEU A 471 -7.18 13.93 20.14
CA LEU A 471 -6.46 12.92 20.95
C LEU A 471 -5.03 12.75 20.44
N ARG A 472 -4.27 13.85 20.46
CA ARG A 472 -2.90 13.93 19.91
C ARG A 472 -1.97 12.92 20.59
N ASP A 473 -1.97 12.87 21.92
CA ASP A 473 -1.04 12.02 22.68
C ASP A 473 -1.35 10.53 22.47
N GLU A 474 -2.63 10.16 22.40
CA GLU A 474 -3.04 8.80 22.07
C GLU A 474 -2.67 8.42 20.62
N ALA A 475 -2.78 9.35 19.67
CA ALA A 475 -2.38 9.14 18.29
C ALA A 475 -0.86 8.90 18.16
N GLU A 476 -0.04 9.76 18.78
CA GLU A 476 1.41 9.62 18.80
C GLU A 476 1.84 8.31 19.47
N LYS A 477 1.23 7.99 20.62
CA LYS A 477 1.49 6.73 21.31
C LYS A 477 1.14 5.51 20.45
N LEU A 478 0.05 5.57 19.69
CA LEU A 478 -0.32 4.50 18.78
C LEU A 478 0.68 4.36 17.63
N ILE A 479 1.17 5.48 17.07
CA ILE A 479 2.21 5.48 16.05
C ILE A 479 3.50 4.79 16.57
N CYS A 480 4.01 5.23 17.73
CA CYS A 480 5.24 4.67 18.31
C CYS A 480 5.09 3.20 18.74
N ASN A 481 3.91 2.82 19.27
CA ASN A 481 3.68 1.45 19.69
C ASN A 481 3.51 0.47 18.53
N TYR A 482 2.88 0.88 17.43
CA TYR A 482 2.59 -0.02 16.32
C TYR A 482 3.68 0.01 15.24
N TRP A 483 3.97 1.19 14.68
CA TRP A 483 5.02 1.34 13.66
C TRP A 483 6.41 1.34 14.25
N GLY A 484 6.61 1.96 15.43
CA GLY A 484 7.89 1.88 16.13
C GLY A 484 8.28 0.45 16.48
N ASP A 485 7.32 -0.46 16.65
CA ASP A 485 7.62 -1.87 16.88
C ASP A 485 8.17 -2.58 15.64
N MET A 486 7.60 -2.30 14.46
CA MET A 486 8.18 -2.77 13.19
C MET A 486 9.62 -2.25 13.03
N VAL A 487 9.86 -0.96 13.34
CA VAL A 487 11.22 -0.38 13.31
C VAL A 487 12.16 -1.12 14.26
N ARG A 488 11.76 -1.36 15.52
CA ARG A 488 12.57 -2.11 16.50
C ARG A 488 12.85 -3.56 16.08
N ARG A 489 11.93 -4.17 15.32
CA ARG A 489 12.09 -5.50 14.72
C ARG A 489 12.96 -5.50 13.45
N GLY A 490 13.45 -4.35 13.02
CA GLY A 490 14.39 -4.21 11.91
C GLY A 490 13.73 -4.00 10.54
N ALA A 491 12.50 -3.48 10.51
CA ALA A 491 11.83 -3.16 9.25
C ALA A 491 12.57 -2.07 8.47
N ASP A 492 12.99 -2.37 7.24
CA ASP A 492 13.50 -1.36 6.31
C ASP A 492 12.38 -0.56 5.64
N CYS A 493 11.27 -1.23 5.40
CA CYS A 493 10.01 -0.68 4.89
C CYS A 493 8.88 -1.25 5.74
N PHE A 494 7.74 -0.55 5.79
CA PHE A 494 6.59 -1.03 6.53
C PHE A 494 5.83 -2.11 5.77
N TRP A 495 5.29 -3.05 6.54
CA TRP A 495 4.78 -4.32 6.04
C TRP A 495 3.28 -4.23 5.73
N GLU A 496 2.82 -5.05 4.80
CA GLU A 496 1.40 -5.15 4.41
C GLU A 496 0.52 -5.63 5.56
N VAL A 497 1.02 -6.64 6.28
CA VAL A 497 0.34 -7.35 7.36
C VAL A 497 1.24 -7.33 8.57
N TYR A 498 0.70 -6.89 9.71
CA TYR A 498 1.45 -6.87 10.96
C TYR A 498 0.53 -6.99 12.18
N ASP A 499 0.74 -8.05 12.95
CA ASP A 499 0.21 -8.18 14.31
C ASP A 499 1.40 -8.34 15.27
N PRO A 500 1.57 -7.42 16.25
CA PRO A 500 2.62 -7.55 17.26
C PRO A 500 2.62 -8.87 18.04
N ALA A 501 1.50 -9.60 18.05
CA ALA A 501 1.34 -10.88 18.71
C ALA A 501 1.57 -12.11 17.81
N ASP A 502 1.66 -11.94 16.47
CA ASP A 502 1.85 -13.03 15.52
C ASP A 502 2.78 -12.61 14.35
N ASP A 503 4.05 -12.96 14.49
CA ASP A 503 5.09 -12.68 13.49
C ASP A 503 4.86 -13.40 12.14
N PHE A 504 4.02 -14.44 12.10
CA PHE A 504 3.77 -15.28 10.91
C PHE A 504 2.40 -15.01 10.28
N LEU A 505 1.65 -14.02 10.78
CA LEU A 505 0.31 -13.70 10.29
C LEU A 505 0.32 -13.49 8.78
N SER A 506 -0.55 -14.21 8.07
CA SER A 506 -0.73 -14.03 6.63
C SER A 506 -2.16 -14.36 6.21
N PRO A 507 -2.87 -13.45 5.53
CA PRO A 507 -4.18 -13.75 4.94
C PRO A 507 -4.06 -14.73 3.75
N TYR A 508 -2.84 -14.96 3.25
CA TYR A 508 -2.53 -15.76 2.06
C TYR A 508 -2.06 -17.19 2.37
N ASN A 509 -2.04 -17.56 3.66
CA ASN A 509 -1.48 -18.82 4.17
C ASN A 509 0.04 -18.97 3.96
N SER A 510 0.76 -17.88 3.68
CA SER A 510 2.23 -17.87 3.62
C SER A 510 2.77 -16.46 3.90
N HIS A 511 3.50 -16.32 5.02
CA HIS A 511 4.13 -15.06 5.41
C HIS A 511 5.19 -14.61 4.39
N GLN A 512 5.84 -15.53 3.68
CA GLN A 512 6.80 -15.17 2.62
C GLN A 512 6.13 -14.48 1.42
N LEU A 513 4.82 -14.69 1.22
CA LEU A 513 4.04 -14.02 0.16
C LEU A 513 3.42 -12.68 0.62
N ASN A 514 3.49 -12.36 1.91
CA ASN A 514 3.20 -11.00 2.36
C ASN A 514 4.21 -10.03 1.73
N SER A 515 3.80 -8.80 1.49
CA SER A 515 4.72 -7.74 1.08
C SER A 515 5.32 -7.05 2.31
N TYR A 516 6.66 -6.93 2.35
CA TYR A 516 7.39 -6.23 3.42
C TYR A 516 7.81 -4.80 3.02
N CYS A 517 7.28 -4.31 1.90
CA CYS A 517 7.31 -2.92 1.49
C CYS A 517 5.93 -2.59 0.90
N HIS A 518 4.97 -2.21 1.74
CA HIS A 518 3.59 -1.95 1.31
C HIS A 518 3.16 -0.54 1.67
N ALA A 519 2.77 0.22 0.66
CA ALA A 519 2.68 1.68 0.82
C ALA A 519 1.45 2.15 1.58
N TRP A 520 0.41 1.33 1.75
CA TRP A 520 -0.65 1.67 2.70
C TRP A 520 -0.17 1.79 4.16
N SER A 521 1.03 1.29 4.47
CA SER A 521 1.63 1.30 5.81
C SER A 521 2.57 2.48 6.00
N CYS A 522 2.80 3.31 4.97
CA CYS A 522 3.74 4.43 5.01
C CYS A 522 3.17 5.72 5.61
N THR A 523 1.90 5.72 6.00
CA THR A 523 1.19 6.93 6.44
C THR A 523 1.67 7.60 7.74
N PRO A 524 2.52 7.02 8.61
CA PRO A 524 3.16 7.80 9.66
C PRO A 524 3.88 9.05 9.16
N THR A 525 4.46 9.05 7.95
CA THR A 525 5.09 10.26 7.40
C THR A 525 4.09 11.42 7.25
N TYR A 526 2.86 11.12 6.81
CA TYR A 526 1.77 12.09 6.72
C TYR A 526 1.43 12.67 8.11
N PHE A 527 1.26 11.79 9.11
CA PHE A 527 0.90 12.23 10.45
C PHE A 527 1.99 13.03 11.15
N ILE A 528 3.23 12.55 11.09
CA ILE A 528 4.38 13.20 11.72
C ILE A 528 4.53 14.62 11.16
N ARG A 529 4.49 14.76 9.84
CA ARG A 529 4.76 16.03 9.15
C ARG A 529 3.64 17.06 9.26
N ASN A 530 2.38 16.61 9.39
CA ASN A 530 1.22 17.50 9.41
C ASN A 530 0.66 17.76 10.82
N TYR A 531 0.92 16.87 11.78
CA TYR A 531 0.37 16.97 13.13
C TYR A 531 1.42 17.06 14.22
N LEU A 532 2.63 16.49 14.04
CA LEU A 532 3.63 16.40 15.11
C LEU A 532 4.79 17.38 14.98
N VAL A 533 5.01 17.93 13.79
CA VAL A 533 5.89 19.09 13.52
C VAL A 533 5.15 20.38 13.82
#